data_AF-A0A350I787-F1
#
_entry.id   AF-A0A350I787-F1
#
_cell.length_a   1.000
_cell.length_b   1.000
_cell.length_c   1.000
_cell.angle_alpha   90.00
_cell.angle_beta   90.00
_cell.angle_gamma   90.00
#
_symmetry.space_group_name_H-M   'P 1'
#
loop_
_entity.id
_entity.type
_entity.pdbx_description
1 polymer ?
#
loop_
_entity_poly.entity_id
_entity_poly.type
_entity_poly.pdbx_seq_one_letter_code
_entity_poly.pdbx_strand_id
1 'polypeptide(L)' 'PTRFVQKSEVQYYMQEGTATPNEGTEIETYDDHRMAMAFAPLSLMMPLRIKDKDVVRKSYPNYWVDLEHLGFNIETLEI' A
#
# COMPACT_ATOMS: atom_id res chain seq x y z
N PRO A 1 -1.58 -3.73 -40.06
CA PRO A 1 -2.79 -3.00 -39.67
C PRO A 1 -2.44 -1.69 -38.95
N THR A 2 -2.52 -0.59 -39.71
CA THR A 2 -2.47 0.79 -39.26
C THR A 2 -3.60 1.07 -38.26
N ARG A 3 -3.26 1.52 -37.04
CA ARG A 3 -4.02 2.45 -36.17
C ARG A 3 -3.36 2.51 -34.79
N PHE A 4 -2.21 3.15 -34.68
CA PHE A 4 -1.83 3.79 -33.42
C PHE A 4 -2.22 5.25 -33.55
N VAL A 5 -3.15 5.66 -32.70
CA VAL A 5 -3.86 6.93 -32.71
C VAL A 5 -2.84 8.07 -32.57
N GLN A 6 -2.77 8.91 -33.60
CA GLN A 6 -2.10 10.20 -33.51
C GLN A 6 -2.95 11.12 -32.63
N LYS A 7 -2.27 11.82 -31.73
CA LYS A 7 -2.75 12.90 -30.86
C LYS A 7 -3.52 12.48 -29.61
N SER A 8 -2.77 12.34 -28.52
CA SER A 8 -3.22 12.86 -27.24
C SER A 8 -2.21 13.95 -26.83
N GLU A 9 -2.66 15.20 -26.69
CA GLU A 9 -1.85 16.32 -26.16
C GLU A 9 -1.65 16.14 -24.64
N VAL A 10 -1.25 14.95 -24.22
CA VAL A 10 -1.03 14.62 -22.81
C VAL A 10 0.35 15.14 -22.45
N GLN A 11 0.37 16.25 -21.74
CA GLN A 11 1.56 16.75 -21.08
C GLN A 11 1.83 15.87 -19.86
N TYR A 12 2.95 15.13 -19.90
CA TYR A 12 3.39 14.33 -18.77
C TYR A 12 4.28 15.18 -17.87
N TYR A 13 3.96 15.23 -16.57
CA TYR A 13 4.82 15.82 -15.56
C TYR A 13 5.45 14.70 -14.76
N MET A 14 6.77 14.59 -14.81
CA MET A 14 7.53 13.69 -13.94
C MET A 14 7.95 14.50 -12.71
N GLN A 15 7.51 14.05 -11.53
CA GLN A 15 7.96 14.64 -10.28
C GLN A 15 9.02 13.73 -9.68
N GLU A 16 10.26 14.18 -9.72
CA GLU A 16 11.36 13.52 -9.04
C GLU A 16 11.42 13.96 -7.58
N GLY A 17 11.68 13.01 -6.69
CA GLY A 17 11.80 13.27 -5.27
C GLY A 17 12.26 12.02 -4.53
N THR A 18 12.97 12.22 -3.43
CA THR A 18 13.32 11.14 -2.52
C THR A 18 12.30 11.16 -1.37
N ALA A 19 11.47 10.12 -1.29
CA ALA A 19 10.62 9.96 -0.12
C ALA A 19 11.53 9.60 1.06
N THR A 20 11.65 10.51 2.02
CA THR A 20 12.24 10.20 3.33
C THR A 20 11.08 9.73 4.20
N PRO A 21 11.01 8.43 4.52
CA PRO A 21 9.91 7.93 5.33
C PRO A 21 10.07 8.42 6.76
N ASN A 22 9.10 9.21 7.21
CA ASN A 22 9.04 9.62 8.61
C ASN A 22 8.47 8.47 9.44
N GLU A 23 8.99 8.32 10.67
CA GLU A 23 8.43 7.40 11.65
C GLU A 23 6.95 7.75 11.88
N GLY A 24 6.06 6.80 11.62
CA GLY A 24 4.61 6.99 11.78
C GLY A 24 3.85 7.39 10.51
N THR A 25 4.37 7.09 9.32
CA THR A 25 3.60 7.24 8.08
C THR A 25 2.33 6.39 8.12
N GLU A 26 1.17 7.05 8.08
CA GLU A 26 -0.16 6.42 8.05
C GLU A 26 -0.66 6.26 6.62
N ILE A 27 -1.13 5.07 6.29
CA ILE A 27 -1.71 4.71 5.01
C ILE A 27 -3.21 4.46 5.21
N GLU A 28 -4.01 5.23 4.50
CA GLU A 28 -5.45 4.99 4.36
C GLU A 28 -5.72 3.94 3.28
N THR A 29 -6.56 2.96 3.61
CA THR A 29 -6.91 1.85 2.71
C THR A 29 -8.10 2.15 1.81
N TYR A 30 -8.89 3.18 2.14
CA TYR A 30 -10.08 3.60 1.39
C TYR A 30 -11.04 2.42 1.10
N ASP A 31 -11.25 1.54 2.08
CA ASP A 31 -12.04 0.31 1.97
C ASP A 31 -11.55 -0.69 0.89
N ASP A 32 -10.34 -0.52 0.37
CA ASP A 32 -9.75 -1.41 -0.65
C ASP A 32 -8.68 -2.33 -0.05
N HIS A 33 -9.00 -3.63 -0.01
CA HIS A 33 -8.06 -4.68 0.40
C HIS A 33 -6.71 -4.66 -0.35
N ARG A 34 -6.69 -4.22 -1.62
CA ARG A 34 -5.46 -4.15 -2.42
C ARG A 34 -4.51 -3.08 -1.90
N MET A 35 -5.03 -1.97 -1.37
CA MET A 35 -4.22 -0.93 -0.76
C MET A 35 -3.51 -1.50 0.46
N ALA A 36 -4.25 -2.11 1.39
CA ALA A 36 -3.66 -2.73 2.58
C ALA A 36 -2.57 -3.77 2.22
N MET A 37 -2.86 -4.66 1.25
CA MET A 37 -1.92 -5.72 0.87
C MET A 37 -0.71 -5.23 0.07
N ALA A 38 -0.84 -4.15 -0.70
CA ALA A 38 0.29 -3.59 -1.45
C ALA A 38 1.28 -2.84 -0.55
N PHE A 39 0.79 -2.18 0.51
CA PHE A 39 1.62 -1.42 1.42
C PHE A 39 2.19 -2.23 2.58
N ALA A 40 1.60 -3.36 2.95
CA ALA A 40 2.14 -4.20 4.02
C ALA A 40 3.59 -4.68 3.77
N PRO A 41 4.00 -5.15 2.58
CA PRO A 41 5.41 -5.48 2.30
C PRO A 41 6.37 -4.28 2.37
N LEU A 42 5.87 -3.06 2.16
CA LEU A 42 6.68 -1.84 2.29
C LEU A 42 7.19 -1.63 3.74
N SER A 43 6.54 -2.27 4.72
CA SER A 43 6.97 -2.23 6.12
C SER A 43 8.37 -2.82 6.37
N LEU A 44 8.91 -3.59 5.41
CA LEU A 44 10.29 -4.07 5.45
C LEU A 44 11.32 -2.95 5.29
N MET A 45 10.95 -1.85 4.62
CA MET A 45 11.84 -0.72 4.37
C MET A 45 11.67 0.40 5.39
N MET A 46 10.50 0.51 6.02
CA MET A 46 10.15 1.60 6.94
C MET A 46 9.00 1.20 7.88
N PRO A 47 8.91 1.78 9.08
CA PRO A 47 7.74 1.58 9.95
C PRO A 47 6.49 2.25 9.33
N LEU A 48 5.39 1.50 9.25
CA LEU A 48 4.13 1.93 8.64
C LEU A 48 2.94 1.65 9.55
N ARG A 49 1.91 2.48 9.44
CA ARG A 49 0.60 2.26 10.05
C ARG A 49 -0.44 2.13 8.95
N ILE A 50 -1.16 1.02 8.90
CA ILE A 50 -2.22 0.78 7.93
C ILE A 50 -3.57 0.95 8.64
N LYS A 51 -4.38 1.91 8.18
CA LYS A 51 -5.73 2.11 8.72
C LYS A 51 -6.68 1.04 8.22
N ASP A 52 -7.64 0.69 9.07
CA ASP A 52 -8.67 -0.31 8.79
C ASP A 52 -8.08 -1.65 8.29
N LYS A 53 -7.51 -2.42 9.22
CA LYS A 53 -6.95 -3.74 8.93
C LYS A 53 -8.00 -4.74 8.45
N ASP A 54 -9.29 -4.47 8.64
CA ASP A 54 -10.36 -5.44 8.40
C ASP A 54 -10.80 -5.48 6.92
N VAL A 55 -10.36 -4.51 6.09
CA VAL A 55 -10.62 -4.49 4.63
C VAL A 55 -10.16 -5.77 3.93
N VAL A 56 -9.09 -6.41 4.40
CA VAL A 56 -8.57 -7.65 3.81
C VAL A 56 -9.38 -8.88 4.22
N ARG A 57 -10.16 -8.80 5.31
CA ARG A 57 -10.81 -9.97 5.94
C ARG A 57 -11.69 -10.75 4.97
N LYS A 58 -12.36 -10.07 4.04
CA LYS A 58 -13.25 -10.73 3.06
C LYS A 58 -12.48 -11.51 1.99
N SER A 59 -11.34 -10.98 1.54
CA SER A 59 -10.55 -11.57 0.44
C SER A 59 -9.50 -12.55 0.97
N TYR A 60 -8.87 -12.21 2.09
CA TYR A 60 -7.81 -12.99 2.72
C TYR A 60 -7.88 -12.85 4.27
N PRO A 61 -8.70 -13.68 4.94
CA PRO A 61 -8.93 -13.59 6.39
C PRO A 61 -7.67 -13.72 7.24
N ASN A 62 -6.72 -14.56 6.83
CA ASN A 62 -5.50 -14.88 7.58
C ASN A 62 -4.30 -14.01 7.19
N TYR A 63 -4.50 -12.97 6.38
CA TYR A 63 -3.42 -12.17 5.81
C TYR A 63 -2.38 -11.68 6.85
N TRP A 64 -2.87 -11.09 7.93
CA TRP A 64 -2.00 -10.56 9.00
C TRP A 64 -1.30 -11.66 9.80
N VAL A 65 -1.99 -12.78 10.05
CA VAL A 65 -1.40 -13.94 10.74
C VAL A 65 -0.28 -14.56 9.91
N ASP A 66 -0.48 -14.65 8.59
CA ASP A 66 0.54 -15.17 7.68
C ASP A 66 1.75 -14.23 7.61
N LEU A 67 1.54 -12.90 7.67
CA LEU A 67 2.63 -11.94 7.79
C LEU A 67 3.40 -12.09 9.11
N GLU A 68 2.73 -12.29 10.24
CA GLU A 68 3.41 -12.58 11.52
C GLU A 68 4.28 -13.83 11.42
N HIS A 69 3.78 -14.91 10.79
CA HIS A 69 4.56 -16.12 10.55
C HIS A 69 5.76 -15.92 9.62
N LEU A 70 5.68 -14.94 8.71
CA LEU A 70 6.80 -14.54 7.86
C LEU A 70 7.84 -13.67 8.59
N GLY A 71 7.59 -13.32 9.86
CA GLY A 71 8.51 -12.56 10.71
C GLY A 71 8.26 -11.06 10.73
N PHE A 72 7.08 -10.60 10.29
CA PHE A 72 6.69 -9.20 10.43
C PHE A 72 6.31 -8.90 11.89
N ASN A 73 6.79 -7.77 12.42
CA ASN A 73 6.35 -7.27 13.72
C ASN A 73 5.11 -6.40 13.51
N ILE A 74 3.95 -6.93 13.89
CA ILE A 74 2.66 -6.26 13.71
C ILE A 74 2.13 -5.87 15.09
N GLU A 75 1.83 -4.59 15.26
CA GLU A 75 1.21 -4.05 16.47
C GLU A 75 -0.15 -3.45 16.10
N THR A 76 -1.21 -3.90 16.79
CA THR A 76 -2.54 -3.28 16.65
C THR A 76 -2.64 -2.15 17.67
N LEU A 77 -2.79 -0.91 17.18
CA LEU A 77 -3.08 0.25 18.00
C LEU A 77 -4.59 0.47 18.02
N GLU A 78 -5.21 0.35 19.19
CA GLU A 78 -6.58 0.82 19.40
C GLU A 78 -6.51 2.34 19.63
N ILE A 79 -6.94 3.11 18.63
CA ILE A 79 -7.06 4.58 18.68
C ILE A 79 -8.54 4.93 18.79
#